data_AF-A0A7W5GSN5-F1
#
_entry.id   AF-A0A7W5GSN5-F1
#
_cell.length_a   1.000
_cell.length_b   1.000
_cell.length_c   1.000
_cell.angle_alpha   90.00
_cell.angle_beta   90.00
_cell.angle_gamma   90.00
#
_symmetry.space_group_name_H-M   'P 1'
#
loop_
_entity.id
_entity.type
_entity.pdbx_description
1 polymer ?
#
loop_
_entity_poly.entity_id
_entity_poly.type
_entity_poly.pdbx_seq_one_letter_code
_entity_poly.pdbx_strand_id
1 'polypeptide(L)'
;MKYPTVTPQLSPLANQVIGTITTGLPNTANAAGEMPAGSLIADAQLQATQPASLGGAVMAFMNAGGVRSPGFVNAAGTYPYNVTYGNAFTVQPFGNSLVTMTLTAQQLKDFLEQQFTGCMGQTAQRVMQVSNGLKYAWSASAPACSKITNVTLTPTDVTVTPPAVTGPADNIVVNGVVQNPSKTYRVTVNNFMATGGDGFTVLLGGTNSLGGAQDIDALTAYLVGGYKAPKAAYDPTLPAMAIPRITALP
;
A
#
# COMPACT_ATOMS: atom_id res chain seq x y z
N MET A 1 -37.64 -20.37 -27.41
CA MET A 1 -36.37 -20.94 -26.90
C MET A 1 -35.90 -20.08 -25.74
N LYS A 2 -35.82 -20.66 -24.54
CA LYS A 2 -35.30 -20.00 -23.34
C LYS A 2 -33.78 -20.23 -23.33
N TYR A 3 -32.97 -19.18 -23.35
CA TYR A 3 -31.53 -19.31 -23.15
C TYR A 3 -31.29 -19.81 -21.72
N PRO A 4 -30.46 -20.85 -21.50
CA PRO A 4 -30.14 -21.30 -20.16
C PRO A 4 -29.33 -20.21 -19.47
N THR A 5 -29.78 -19.81 -18.28
CA THR A 5 -29.05 -18.96 -17.35
C THR A 5 -27.76 -19.69 -17.00
N VAL A 6 -26.62 -19.21 -17.49
CA VAL A 6 -25.32 -19.71 -17.05
C VAL A 6 -25.13 -19.21 -15.63
N THR A 7 -25.33 -20.08 -14.64
CA THR A 7 -24.85 -19.83 -13.28
C THR A 7 -23.34 -19.68 -13.38
N PRO A 8 -22.73 -18.54 -13.01
CA PRO A 8 -21.28 -18.43 -13.05
C PRO A 8 -20.72 -19.38 -11.99
N GLN A 9 -20.21 -20.52 -12.45
CA GLN A 9 -19.38 -21.40 -11.63
C GLN A 9 -18.10 -20.62 -11.33
N LEU A 10 -18.09 -19.92 -10.20
CA LEU A 10 -16.86 -19.38 -9.62
C LEU A 10 -15.91 -20.56 -9.44
N SER A 11 -14.68 -20.44 -9.96
CA SER A 11 -13.69 -21.51 -9.84
C SER A 11 -13.48 -21.87 -8.36
N PRO A 12 -13.18 -23.14 -8.02
CA PRO A 12 -12.92 -23.53 -6.63
C PRO A 12 -11.87 -22.64 -5.94
N LEU A 13 -10.90 -22.13 -6.69
CA LEU A 13 -9.91 -21.17 -6.21
C LEU A 13 -10.54 -19.83 -5.81
N ALA A 14 -11.45 -19.27 -6.62
CA ALA A 14 -12.08 -17.97 -6.34
C ALA A 14 -12.89 -17.96 -5.03
N ASN A 15 -13.46 -19.09 -4.64
CA ASN A 15 -14.25 -19.23 -3.40
C ASN A 15 -13.39 -19.53 -2.16
N GLN A 16 -12.09 -19.78 -2.32
CA GLN A 16 -11.22 -20.09 -1.20
C GLN A 16 -11.12 -18.89 -0.25
N VAL A 17 -11.51 -19.08 1.00
CA VAL A 17 -11.30 -18.08 2.06
C VAL A 17 -9.80 -17.97 2.36
N ILE A 18 -9.29 -16.74 2.27
CA ILE A 18 -7.89 -16.40 2.49
C ILE A 18 -7.68 -15.57 3.75
N GLY A 19 -8.73 -14.99 4.33
CA GLY A 19 -8.66 -14.26 5.59
C GLY A 19 -10.02 -13.75 6.03
N THR A 20 -10.06 -13.09 7.17
CA THR A 20 -11.28 -12.51 7.74
C THR A 20 -11.01 -11.05 8.08
N ILE A 21 -11.99 -10.15 7.86
CA ILE A 21 -11.90 -8.73 8.24
C ILE A 21 -13.03 -8.37 9.22
N THR A 22 -12.77 -7.49 10.18
CA THR A 22 -13.78 -7.04 11.18
C THR A 22 -14.68 -5.92 10.69
N THR A 23 -14.28 -5.22 9.62
CA THR A 23 -15.03 -4.12 9.01
C THR A 23 -14.68 -3.99 7.53
N GLY A 24 -15.44 -3.17 6.79
CA GLY A 24 -15.19 -2.89 5.39
C GLY A 24 -13.92 -2.09 5.18
N LEU A 25 -13.14 -2.48 4.17
CA LEU A 25 -11.95 -1.77 3.73
C LEU A 25 -12.20 -1.23 2.32
N PRO A 26 -12.87 -0.09 2.16
CA PRO A 26 -13.17 0.45 0.84
C PRO A 26 -11.90 0.94 0.12
N ASN A 27 -11.99 1.07 -1.20
CA ASN A 27 -11.02 1.84 -1.99
C ASN A 27 -11.38 3.34 -2.09
N THR A 28 -12.30 3.82 -1.29
CA THR A 28 -12.62 5.25 -1.22
C THR A 28 -11.59 5.93 -0.32
N ALA A 29 -10.96 6.97 -0.86
CA ALA A 29 -9.99 7.75 -0.11
C ALA A 29 -10.66 8.68 0.91
N ASN A 30 -10.03 8.84 2.08
CA ASN A 30 -10.39 9.89 3.03
C ASN A 30 -9.90 11.27 2.53
N ALA A 31 -10.13 12.32 3.32
CA ALA A 31 -9.72 13.69 2.96
C ALA A 31 -8.20 13.84 2.71
N ALA A 32 -7.38 12.97 3.31
CA ALA A 32 -5.93 12.96 3.11
C ALA A 32 -5.48 12.10 1.92
N GLY A 33 -6.39 11.38 1.27
CA GLY A 33 -6.10 10.47 0.17
C GLY A 33 -5.83 9.01 0.59
N GLU A 34 -5.92 8.68 1.88
CA GLU A 34 -5.69 7.32 2.39
C GLU A 34 -6.92 6.43 2.19
N MET A 35 -6.71 5.23 1.67
CA MET A 35 -7.71 4.21 1.39
C MET A 35 -7.47 3.00 2.30
N PRO A 36 -8.47 2.54 3.07
CA PRO A 36 -8.32 1.35 3.92
C PRO A 36 -7.85 0.10 3.17
N ALA A 37 -8.38 -0.17 1.97
CA ALA A 37 -7.88 -1.27 1.13
C ALA A 37 -6.43 -1.06 0.69
N GLY A 38 -6.04 0.18 0.42
CA GLY A 38 -4.68 0.55 0.02
C GLY A 38 -3.67 0.27 1.12
N SER A 39 -3.98 0.64 2.36
CA SER A 39 -3.12 0.39 3.53
C SER A 39 -2.92 -1.11 3.77
N LEU A 40 -3.98 -1.93 3.68
CA LEU A 40 -3.88 -3.40 3.77
C LEU A 40 -2.95 -3.98 2.69
N ILE A 41 -3.11 -3.54 1.44
CA ILE A 41 -2.31 -4.03 0.31
C ILE A 41 -0.84 -3.62 0.49
N ALA A 42 -0.57 -2.39 0.89
CA ALA A 42 0.79 -1.93 1.13
C ALA A 42 1.46 -2.70 2.29
N ASP A 43 0.71 -3.05 3.34
CA ASP A 43 1.21 -3.90 4.43
C ASP A 43 1.60 -5.30 3.94
N ALA A 44 0.77 -5.90 3.09
CA ALA A 44 1.07 -7.20 2.50
C ALA A 44 2.33 -7.17 1.62
N GLN A 45 2.51 -6.09 0.84
CA GLN A 45 3.70 -5.90 0.02
C GLN A 45 4.96 -5.75 0.88
N LEU A 46 4.91 -4.95 1.96
CA LEU A 46 6.03 -4.82 2.89
C LEU A 46 6.40 -6.17 3.52
N GLN A 47 5.41 -6.94 4.00
CA GLN A 47 5.68 -8.25 4.60
C GLN A 47 6.37 -9.20 3.61
N ALA A 48 5.97 -9.17 2.33
CA ALA A 48 6.55 -10.03 1.30
C ALA A 48 7.99 -9.64 0.91
N THR A 49 8.39 -8.38 1.05
CA THR A 49 9.69 -7.87 0.55
C THR A 49 10.66 -7.41 1.64
N GLN A 50 10.20 -7.30 2.90
CA GLN A 50 11.05 -6.95 4.03
C GLN A 50 12.17 -7.96 4.30
N PRO A 51 11.97 -9.29 4.20
CA PRO A 51 13.07 -10.24 4.41
C PRO A 51 14.28 -9.88 3.53
N ALA A 52 15.49 -9.92 4.11
CA ALA A 52 16.70 -9.46 3.42
C ALA A 52 16.95 -10.20 2.10
N SER A 53 16.61 -11.49 2.04
CA SER A 53 16.68 -12.32 0.83
C SER A 53 15.63 -11.97 -0.25
N LEU A 54 14.59 -11.21 0.10
CA LEU A 54 13.48 -10.82 -0.78
C LEU A 54 13.47 -9.32 -1.10
N GLY A 55 14.50 -8.58 -0.67
CA GLY A 55 14.73 -7.19 -1.07
C GLY A 55 15.08 -6.25 0.06
N GLY A 56 14.84 -6.65 1.32
CA GLY A 56 15.18 -5.84 2.49
C GLY A 56 14.37 -4.55 2.58
N ALA A 57 13.14 -4.54 2.07
CA ALA A 57 12.30 -3.34 2.05
C ALA A 57 11.97 -2.85 3.46
N VAL A 58 12.01 -1.53 3.66
CA VAL A 58 11.61 -0.90 4.92
C VAL A 58 10.26 -0.20 4.83
N MET A 59 9.76 0.00 3.60
CA MET A 59 8.46 0.57 3.30
C MET A 59 7.97 0.07 1.95
N ALA A 60 6.65 0.02 1.77
CA ALA A 60 6.01 -0.30 0.50
C ALA A 60 4.93 0.73 0.15
N PHE A 61 4.73 0.92 -1.15
CA PHE A 61 3.72 1.83 -1.68
C PHE A 61 2.81 1.15 -2.68
N MET A 62 1.51 1.48 -2.62
CA MET A 62 0.51 1.05 -3.58
C MET A 62 -0.14 2.26 -4.24
N ASN A 63 -0.15 2.30 -5.58
CA ASN A 63 -0.73 3.42 -6.32
C ASN A 63 -2.26 3.35 -6.29
N ALA A 64 -2.91 4.51 -6.21
CA ALA A 64 -4.35 4.57 -5.96
C ALA A 64 -5.19 3.82 -7.01
N GLY A 65 -4.86 3.97 -8.29
CA GLY A 65 -5.57 3.30 -9.40
C GLY A 65 -5.41 1.77 -9.43
N GLY A 66 -4.38 1.26 -8.75
CA GLY A 66 -4.12 -0.17 -8.58
C GLY A 66 -5.07 -0.83 -7.57
N VAL A 67 -5.70 -0.05 -6.68
CA VAL A 67 -6.67 -0.54 -5.68
C VAL A 67 -8.07 -0.45 -6.28
N ARG A 68 -8.60 -1.59 -6.73
CA ARG A 68 -9.86 -1.60 -7.49
C ARG A 68 -11.10 -1.55 -6.59
N SER A 69 -12.12 -0.92 -7.14
CA SER A 69 -13.43 -0.82 -6.51
C SER A 69 -14.09 -2.20 -6.40
N PRO A 70 -14.80 -2.48 -5.30
CA PRO A 70 -15.10 -1.58 -4.17
C PRO A 70 -14.08 -1.60 -3.02
N GLY A 71 -12.95 -2.30 -3.17
CA GLY A 71 -12.12 -2.72 -2.04
C GLY A 71 -12.66 -4.01 -1.39
N PHE A 72 -12.30 -4.27 -0.13
CA PHE A 72 -12.74 -5.45 0.61
C PHE A 72 -13.98 -5.11 1.44
N VAL A 73 -15.15 -5.18 0.80
CA VAL A 73 -16.43 -4.86 1.45
C VAL A 73 -17.42 -6.01 1.28
N ASN A 74 -18.22 -6.23 2.32
CA ASN A 74 -19.37 -7.11 2.22
C ASN A 74 -20.60 -6.27 1.87
N ALA A 75 -21.23 -6.54 0.73
CA ALA A 75 -22.44 -5.82 0.32
C ALA A 75 -23.59 -5.96 1.32
N ALA A 76 -23.62 -7.06 2.11
CA ALA A 76 -24.61 -7.26 3.17
C ALA A 76 -24.30 -6.49 4.46
N GLY A 77 -23.17 -5.79 4.55
CA GLY A 77 -22.77 -4.99 5.73
C GLY A 77 -22.52 -5.81 7.00
N THR A 78 -22.49 -7.13 6.91
CA THR A 78 -22.31 -8.02 8.07
C THR A 78 -20.84 -8.41 8.23
N TYR A 79 -20.34 -8.31 9.46
CA TYR A 79 -18.96 -8.60 9.84
C TYR A 79 -18.93 -9.47 11.12
N PRO A 80 -17.88 -10.29 11.33
CA PRO A 80 -16.68 -10.45 10.50
C PRO A 80 -16.99 -11.06 9.11
N TYR A 81 -16.23 -10.63 8.09
CA TYR A 81 -16.42 -11.05 6.70
C TYR A 81 -15.25 -11.91 6.21
N ASN A 82 -15.57 -13.07 5.63
CA ASN A 82 -14.59 -13.94 4.99
C ASN A 82 -14.17 -13.36 3.63
N VAL A 83 -12.93 -12.93 3.54
CA VAL A 83 -12.32 -12.49 2.27
C VAL A 83 -11.88 -13.73 1.50
N THR A 84 -12.36 -13.86 0.26
CA THR A 84 -11.95 -14.93 -0.64
C THR A 84 -10.85 -14.50 -1.60
N TYR A 85 -10.18 -15.46 -2.23
CA TYR A 85 -9.26 -15.19 -3.32
C TYR A 85 -9.94 -14.40 -4.46
N GLY A 86 -11.19 -14.69 -4.79
CA GLY A 86 -11.96 -13.95 -5.78
C GLY A 86 -12.18 -12.48 -5.38
N ASN A 87 -12.38 -12.19 -4.09
CA ASN A 87 -12.41 -10.81 -3.60
C ASN A 87 -11.06 -10.12 -3.80
N ALA A 88 -9.95 -10.78 -3.42
CA ALA A 88 -8.60 -10.24 -3.61
C ALA A 88 -8.27 -9.97 -5.09
N PHE A 89 -8.60 -10.91 -5.98
CA PHE A 89 -8.40 -10.76 -7.41
C PHE A 89 -9.24 -9.61 -7.99
N THR A 90 -10.47 -9.42 -7.49
CA THR A 90 -11.31 -8.28 -7.89
C THR A 90 -10.64 -6.94 -7.52
N VAL A 91 -10.00 -6.87 -6.35
CA VAL A 91 -9.33 -5.66 -5.84
C VAL A 91 -7.94 -5.43 -6.47
N GLN A 92 -7.22 -6.49 -6.85
CA GLN A 92 -5.90 -6.43 -7.52
C GLN A 92 -5.82 -7.40 -8.73
N PRO A 93 -6.42 -7.05 -9.88
CA PRO A 93 -6.56 -7.96 -11.02
C PRO A 93 -5.39 -7.91 -12.01
N PHE A 94 -4.36 -7.10 -11.76
CA PHE A 94 -3.35 -6.75 -12.78
C PHE A 94 -2.23 -7.78 -12.95
N GLY A 95 -2.01 -8.65 -11.97
CA GLY A 95 -0.88 -9.59 -11.99
C GLY A 95 0.46 -8.86 -12.03
N ASN A 96 0.61 -7.83 -11.19
CA ASN A 96 1.86 -7.09 -11.12
C ASN A 96 2.88 -7.88 -10.29
N SER A 97 4.15 -7.79 -10.67
CA SER A 97 5.24 -8.21 -9.77
C SER A 97 5.61 -7.09 -8.82
N LEU A 98 5.99 -7.42 -7.60
CA LEU A 98 6.62 -6.47 -6.68
C LEU A 98 8.05 -6.18 -7.12
N VAL A 99 8.49 -4.94 -6.96
CA VAL A 99 9.85 -4.48 -7.25
C VAL A 99 10.36 -3.69 -6.05
N THR A 100 11.49 -4.12 -5.50
CA THR A 100 12.19 -3.41 -4.42
C THR A 100 13.41 -2.70 -4.98
N MET A 101 13.49 -1.39 -4.79
CA MET A 101 14.59 -0.54 -5.28
C MET A 101 15.14 0.35 -4.17
N THR A 102 16.30 0.94 -4.39
CA THR A 102 16.92 1.91 -3.50
C THR A 102 16.60 3.32 -3.98
N LEU A 103 16.01 4.11 -3.08
CA LEU A 103 15.79 5.55 -3.25
C LEU A 103 16.59 6.32 -2.20
N THR A 104 17.11 7.49 -2.55
CA THR A 104 17.60 8.47 -1.56
C THR A 104 16.43 9.13 -0.84
N ALA A 105 16.67 9.76 0.32
CA ALA A 105 15.68 10.54 1.05
C ALA A 105 15.11 11.68 0.18
N GLN A 106 15.96 12.29 -0.66
CA GLN A 106 15.53 13.31 -1.61
C GLN A 106 14.60 12.71 -2.68
N GLN A 107 14.98 11.58 -3.29
CA GLN A 107 14.12 10.90 -4.26
C GLN A 107 12.79 10.46 -3.64
N LEU A 108 12.81 10.00 -2.39
CA LEU A 108 11.59 9.63 -1.66
C LEU A 108 10.66 10.83 -1.46
N LYS A 109 11.20 12.00 -1.07
CA LYS A 109 10.46 13.26 -1.00
C LYS A 109 9.90 13.64 -2.37
N ASP A 110 10.72 13.63 -3.41
CA ASP A 110 10.32 14.00 -4.78
C ASP A 110 9.23 13.08 -5.33
N PHE A 111 9.33 11.77 -5.05
CA PHE A 111 8.33 10.77 -5.38
C PHE A 111 6.98 11.07 -4.70
N LEU A 112 6.99 11.40 -3.41
CA LEU A 112 5.78 11.78 -2.68
C LEU A 112 5.21 13.12 -3.16
N GLU A 113 6.04 14.07 -3.59
CA GLU A 113 5.58 15.33 -4.19
C GLU A 113 4.94 15.12 -5.59
N GLN A 114 5.49 14.19 -6.38
CA GLN A 114 5.01 13.88 -7.73
C GLN A 114 3.59 13.26 -7.75
N GLN A 115 3.03 12.92 -6.58
CA GLN A 115 1.64 12.47 -6.48
C GLN A 115 0.61 13.59 -6.66
N PHE A 116 1.03 14.87 -6.65
CA PHE A 116 0.12 16.02 -6.73
C PHE A 116 0.14 16.70 -8.10
N THR A 117 -1.05 17.11 -8.57
CA THR A 117 -1.19 17.84 -9.83
C THR A 117 -0.26 19.05 -9.90
N GLY A 118 0.40 19.22 -11.04
CA GLY A 118 1.34 20.29 -11.31
C GLY A 118 2.78 20.00 -10.88
N CYS A 119 3.03 18.96 -10.07
CA CYS A 119 4.39 18.59 -9.71
C CYS A 119 4.99 17.62 -10.73
N MET A 120 6.18 17.95 -11.27
CA MET A 120 6.93 17.09 -12.20
C MET A 120 6.09 16.52 -13.36
N GLY A 121 5.17 17.33 -13.90
CA GLY A 121 4.29 16.95 -15.02
C GLY A 121 3.06 16.12 -14.63
N GLN A 122 2.82 15.88 -13.34
CA GLN A 122 1.65 15.14 -12.87
C GLN A 122 0.36 15.89 -13.20
N THR A 123 -0.59 15.19 -13.83
CA THR A 123 -1.85 15.78 -14.31
C THR A 123 -3.05 15.46 -13.42
N ALA A 124 -2.90 14.50 -12.51
CA ALA A 124 -3.94 14.10 -11.56
C ALA A 124 -3.36 13.87 -10.17
N GLN A 125 -4.15 14.12 -9.13
CA GLN A 125 -3.76 13.76 -7.77
C GLN A 125 -3.87 12.24 -7.59
N ARG A 126 -2.74 11.60 -7.22
CA ARG A 126 -2.57 10.15 -7.13
C ARG A 126 -1.91 9.75 -5.82
N VAL A 127 -2.54 10.14 -4.71
CA VAL A 127 -2.00 9.93 -3.36
C VAL A 127 -1.60 8.47 -3.16
N MET A 128 -0.32 8.25 -2.87
CA MET A 128 0.22 6.91 -2.66
C MET A 128 -0.27 6.33 -1.33
N GLN A 129 -0.68 5.08 -1.36
CA GLN A 129 -1.04 4.30 -0.18
C GLN A 129 0.24 3.72 0.41
N VAL A 130 0.35 3.71 1.75
CA VAL A 130 1.62 3.45 2.44
C VAL A 130 1.50 2.31 3.44
N SER A 131 2.54 1.49 3.51
CA SER A 131 2.64 0.41 4.49
C SER A 131 2.82 0.95 5.92
N ASN A 132 2.57 0.10 6.91
CA ASN A 132 2.80 0.39 8.32
C ASN A 132 4.27 0.78 8.54
N GLY A 133 4.50 1.66 9.51
CA GLY A 133 5.80 2.26 9.80
C GLY A 133 6.05 3.58 9.10
N LEU A 134 5.48 3.82 7.91
CA LEU A 134 5.60 5.10 7.23
C LEU A 134 4.40 6.00 7.55
N LYS A 135 4.68 7.21 8.02
CA LYS A 135 3.69 8.29 8.16
C LYS A 135 4.15 9.52 7.40
N TYR A 136 3.23 10.20 6.72
CA TYR A 136 3.53 11.50 6.12
C TYR A 136 2.37 12.49 6.22
N ALA A 137 2.71 13.77 6.19
CA ALA A 137 1.78 14.88 6.16
C ALA A 137 2.03 15.74 4.93
N TRP A 138 0.96 16.31 4.37
CA TRP A 138 1.01 17.22 3.24
C TRP A 138 0.05 18.38 3.41
N SER A 139 0.37 19.56 2.85
CA SER A 139 -0.47 20.76 2.89
C SER A 139 -1.25 20.96 1.59
N ALA A 140 -2.57 21.16 1.73
CA ALA A 140 -3.46 21.44 0.61
C ALA A 140 -3.23 22.82 -0.01
N SER A 141 -2.91 23.83 0.79
CA SER A 141 -2.61 25.19 0.34
C SER A 141 -1.20 25.37 -0.23
N ALA A 142 -0.25 24.49 0.09
CA ALA A 142 1.12 24.60 -0.40
C ALA A 142 1.22 24.49 -1.94
N PRO A 143 2.17 25.19 -2.59
CA PRO A 143 2.41 25.07 -4.03
C PRO A 143 2.73 23.65 -4.47
N ALA A 144 2.50 23.34 -5.76
CA ALA A 144 2.93 22.08 -6.35
C ALA A 144 4.45 21.87 -6.18
N CYS A 145 4.86 20.63 -5.93
CA CYS A 145 6.23 20.25 -5.52
C CYS A 145 6.72 20.84 -4.18
N SER A 146 5.83 21.32 -3.33
CA SER A 146 6.16 21.76 -1.97
C SER A 146 5.07 21.37 -0.97
N LYS A 147 4.31 20.32 -1.26
CA LYS A 147 3.17 19.89 -0.47
C LYS A 147 3.56 19.00 0.70
N ILE A 148 4.58 18.14 0.58
CA ILE A 148 4.99 17.21 1.63
C ILE A 148 5.66 17.99 2.76
N THR A 149 5.07 18.00 3.95
CA THR A 149 5.62 18.74 5.10
C THR A 149 6.45 17.85 6.01
N ASN A 150 5.98 16.63 6.29
CA ASN A 150 6.64 15.71 7.20
C ASN A 150 6.60 14.30 6.64
N VAL A 151 7.68 13.56 6.80
CA VAL A 151 7.76 12.13 6.49
C VAL A 151 8.57 11.47 7.60
N THR A 152 7.99 10.50 8.26
CA THR A 152 8.60 9.76 9.36
C THR A 152 8.48 8.27 9.08
N LEU A 153 9.60 7.56 9.17
CA LEU A 153 9.65 6.10 9.08
C LEU A 153 9.99 5.52 10.46
N THR A 154 9.16 4.65 10.99
CA THR A 154 9.50 3.77 12.12
C THR A 154 9.57 2.33 11.59
N PRO A 155 10.62 1.55 11.88
CA PRO A 155 10.69 0.16 11.44
C PRO A 155 9.46 -0.63 11.86
N THR A 156 8.96 -1.49 10.98
CA THR A 156 7.84 -2.39 11.27
C THR A 156 8.36 -3.80 11.41
N ASP A 157 8.08 -4.47 12.53
CA ASP A 157 8.27 -5.91 12.68
C ASP A 157 7.08 -6.63 12.01
N VAL A 158 7.36 -7.26 10.86
CA VAL A 158 6.36 -8.04 10.11
C VAL A 158 6.31 -9.51 10.53
N THR A 159 7.11 -9.92 11.51
CA THR A 159 7.13 -11.31 12.02
C THR A 159 6.05 -11.56 13.06
N VAL A 160 5.45 -10.49 13.59
CA VAL A 160 4.32 -10.52 14.52
C VAL A 160 3.01 -10.14 13.81
N THR A 161 1.87 -10.59 14.35
CA THR A 161 0.54 -10.29 13.81
C THR A 161 -0.36 -9.71 14.91
N PRO A 162 -0.92 -8.51 14.73
CA PRO A 162 -0.68 -7.57 13.62
C PRO A 162 0.78 -7.07 13.59
N PRO A 163 1.30 -6.61 12.43
CA PRO A 163 2.63 -6.01 12.36
C PRO A 163 2.76 -4.84 13.35
N ALA A 164 3.91 -4.73 14.01
CA ALA A 164 4.14 -3.75 15.05
C ALA A 164 5.25 -2.78 14.67
N VAL A 165 5.03 -1.47 14.83
CA VAL A 165 6.12 -0.50 14.74
C VAL A 165 7.05 -0.64 15.94
N THR A 166 8.34 -0.80 15.69
CA THR A 166 9.37 -1.05 16.70
C THR A 166 10.60 -0.18 16.45
N GLY A 167 11.29 0.18 17.52
CA GLY A 167 12.54 0.95 17.44
C GLY A 167 12.37 2.45 17.19
N PRO A 168 13.47 3.16 16.93
CA PRO A 168 13.47 4.61 16.80
C PRO A 168 12.88 5.06 15.46
N ALA A 169 12.13 6.16 15.52
CA ALA A 169 11.63 6.84 14.34
C ALA A 169 12.75 7.62 13.64
N ASP A 170 12.72 7.60 12.31
CA ASP A 170 13.58 8.35 11.42
C ASP A 170 12.77 9.46 10.75
N ASN A 171 13.06 10.72 11.08
CA ASN A 171 12.41 11.88 10.49
C ASN A 171 13.09 12.23 9.17
N ILE A 172 12.53 11.75 8.06
CA ILE A 172 13.08 11.90 6.71
C ILE A 172 12.88 13.34 6.22
N VAL A 173 11.69 13.89 6.45
CA VAL A 173 11.31 15.27 6.10
C VAL A 173 10.72 15.95 7.32
N VAL A 174 11.18 17.17 7.62
CA VAL A 174 10.65 18.02 8.69
C VAL A 174 10.39 19.41 8.13
N ASN A 175 9.15 19.89 8.25
CA ASN A 175 8.72 21.20 7.77
C ASN A 175 9.11 21.46 6.29
N GLY A 176 8.97 20.43 5.46
CA GLY A 176 9.30 20.47 4.04
C GLY A 176 10.76 20.17 3.71
N VAL A 177 11.66 20.14 4.70
CA VAL A 177 13.11 19.98 4.50
C VAL A 177 13.55 18.53 4.69
N VAL A 178 14.26 17.98 3.71
CA VAL A 178 14.86 16.64 3.80
C VAL A 178 16.07 16.69 4.74
N GLN A 179 16.06 15.86 5.79
CA GLN A 179 17.05 15.95 6.87
C GLN A 179 18.43 15.38 6.46
N ASN A 180 18.45 14.29 5.69
CA ASN A 180 19.67 13.70 5.15
C ASN A 180 19.43 13.27 3.70
N PRO A 181 19.64 14.18 2.72
CA PRO A 181 19.27 13.95 1.32
C PRO A 181 19.87 12.70 0.67
N SER A 182 21.07 12.28 1.09
CA SER A 182 21.78 11.13 0.54
C SER A 182 21.53 9.81 1.26
N LYS A 183 20.87 9.83 2.44
CA LYS A 183 20.46 8.60 3.12
C LYS A 183 19.54 7.79 2.22
N THR A 184 19.73 6.48 2.18
CA THR A 184 19.00 5.60 1.26
C THR A 184 18.04 4.66 1.98
N TYR A 185 16.99 4.28 1.28
CA TYR A 185 15.94 3.38 1.76
C TYR A 185 15.64 2.33 0.69
N ARG A 186 15.37 1.09 1.13
CA ARG A 186 14.83 0.03 0.29
C ARG A 186 13.31 0.16 0.24
N VAL A 187 12.77 0.43 -0.93
CA VAL A 187 11.37 0.77 -1.15
C VAL A 187 10.75 -0.23 -2.12
N THR A 188 9.59 -0.79 -1.74
CA THR A 188 8.82 -1.65 -2.63
C THR A 188 7.68 -0.89 -3.29
N VAL A 189 7.51 -1.11 -4.59
CA VAL A 189 6.37 -0.71 -5.40
C VAL A 189 5.97 -1.87 -6.32
N ASN A 190 4.85 -1.77 -7.03
CA ASN A 190 4.58 -2.69 -8.13
C ASN A 190 5.41 -2.32 -9.40
N ASN A 191 5.63 -3.29 -10.29
CA ASN A 191 6.42 -3.13 -11.52
C ASN A 191 5.89 -2.06 -12.48
N PHE A 192 4.58 -1.80 -12.52
CA PHE A 192 4.01 -0.69 -13.28
C PHE A 192 4.55 0.65 -12.78
N MET A 193 4.56 0.86 -11.46
CA MET A 193 5.14 2.06 -10.84
C MET A 193 6.66 2.11 -11.01
N ALA A 194 7.34 0.99 -10.84
CA ALA A 194 8.80 0.91 -10.97
C ALA A 194 9.33 1.37 -12.34
N THR A 195 8.47 1.31 -13.37
CA THR A 195 8.79 1.75 -14.74
C THR A 195 8.22 3.13 -15.09
N GLY A 196 7.81 3.92 -14.08
CA GLY A 196 7.32 5.29 -14.24
C GLY A 196 5.82 5.39 -14.54
N GLY A 197 5.06 4.31 -14.30
CA GLY A 197 3.61 4.29 -14.41
C GLY A 197 2.95 5.43 -13.61
N ASP A 198 1.75 5.84 -14.03
CA ASP A 198 1.00 6.96 -13.43
C ASP A 198 1.76 8.31 -13.41
N GLY A 199 2.82 8.43 -14.22
CA GLY A 199 3.66 9.63 -14.30
C GLY A 199 4.70 9.73 -13.18
N PHE A 200 4.95 8.66 -12.42
CA PHE A 200 5.93 8.64 -11.33
C PHE A 200 7.37 8.45 -11.83
N THR A 201 7.84 9.40 -12.65
CA THR A 201 9.16 9.34 -13.31
C THR A 201 10.34 9.38 -12.34
N VAL A 202 10.17 9.85 -11.10
CA VAL A 202 11.22 9.81 -10.06
C VAL A 202 11.70 8.38 -9.82
N LEU A 203 10.82 7.38 -9.92
CA LEU A 203 11.15 5.97 -9.70
C LEU A 203 12.12 5.40 -10.76
N LEU A 204 12.22 6.02 -11.94
CA LEU A 204 13.21 5.64 -12.97
C LEU A 204 14.66 5.88 -12.51
N GLY A 205 14.85 6.77 -11.53
CA GLY A 205 16.15 7.01 -10.89
C GLY A 205 16.48 6.05 -9.74
N GLY A 206 15.59 5.10 -9.43
CA GLY A 206 15.83 4.08 -8.42
C GLY A 206 16.95 3.13 -8.83
N THR A 207 17.76 2.71 -7.85
CA THR A 207 18.90 1.82 -8.08
C THR A 207 18.71 0.46 -7.41
N ASN A 208 19.57 -0.51 -7.70
CA ASN A 208 19.54 -1.84 -7.06
C ASN A 208 18.16 -2.51 -7.11
N SER A 209 17.48 -2.42 -8.26
CA SER A 209 16.14 -2.97 -8.45
C SER A 209 16.17 -4.50 -8.36
N LEU A 210 15.26 -5.05 -7.57
CA LEU A 210 15.06 -6.49 -7.40
C LEU A 210 13.57 -6.80 -7.62
N GLY A 211 13.28 -7.71 -8.54
CA GLY A 211 11.93 -8.25 -8.72
C GLY A 211 11.57 -9.25 -7.62
N GLY A 212 10.29 -9.35 -7.30
CA GLY A 212 9.75 -10.22 -6.26
C GLY A 212 8.50 -10.97 -6.70
N ALA A 213 7.74 -11.45 -5.71
CA ALA A 213 6.51 -12.20 -5.91
C ALA A 213 5.43 -11.38 -6.64
N GLN A 214 4.39 -12.06 -7.12
CA GLN A 214 3.18 -11.41 -7.60
C GLN A 214 2.46 -10.70 -6.44
N ASP A 215 1.87 -9.54 -6.72
CA ASP A 215 1.16 -8.74 -5.73
C ASP A 215 -0.04 -9.48 -5.12
N ILE A 216 -0.77 -10.27 -5.92
CA ILE A 216 -1.86 -11.13 -5.45
C ILE A 216 -1.39 -12.24 -4.51
N ASP A 217 -0.19 -12.80 -4.73
CA ASP A 217 0.39 -13.84 -3.88
C ASP A 217 0.83 -13.23 -2.55
N ALA A 218 1.42 -12.03 -2.57
CA ALA A 218 1.77 -11.29 -1.36
C ALA A 218 0.53 -10.99 -0.49
N LEU A 219 -0.55 -10.48 -1.10
CA LEU A 219 -1.81 -10.22 -0.39
C LEU A 219 -2.43 -11.50 0.17
N THR A 220 -2.46 -12.57 -0.64
CA THR A 220 -3.02 -13.86 -0.21
C THR A 220 -2.22 -14.45 0.94
N ALA A 221 -0.89 -14.44 0.86
CA ALA A 221 -0.01 -14.92 1.91
C ALA A 221 -0.15 -14.11 3.21
N TYR A 222 -0.29 -12.79 3.10
CA TYR A 222 -0.53 -11.91 4.25
C TYR A 222 -1.83 -12.27 4.97
N LEU A 223 -2.93 -12.40 4.24
CA LEU A 223 -4.23 -12.73 4.82
C LEU A 223 -4.28 -14.16 5.38
N VAL A 224 -3.71 -15.15 4.68
CA VAL A 224 -3.68 -16.55 5.14
C VAL A 224 -2.75 -16.71 6.35
N GLY A 225 -1.61 -16.03 6.30
CA GLY A 225 -0.58 -16.05 7.32
C GLY A 225 -0.97 -15.30 8.59
N GLY A 226 -1.78 -14.23 8.50
CA GLY A 226 -2.12 -13.41 9.65
C GLY A 226 -3.56 -13.56 10.15
N TYR A 227 -4.53 -13.73 9.23
CA TYR A 227 -5.93 -13.37 9.51
C TYR A 227 -6.97 -14.41 9.05
N LYS A 228 -6.52 -15.60 8.64
CA LYS A 228 -7.39 -16.74 8.38
C LYS A 228 -7.62 -17.54 9.67
N ALA A 229 -8.88 -17.90 9.93
CA ALA A 229 -9.25 -18.73 11.07
C ALA A 229 -8.33 -19.97 11.20
N PRO A 230 -7.87 -20.32 12.41
CA PRO A 230 -8.33 -19.81 13.71
C PRO A 230 -7.67 -18.49 14.19
N LYS A 231 -6.87 -17.80 13.36
CA LYS A 231 -6.28 -16.51 13.73
C LYS A 231 -7.34 -15.41 13.82
N ALA A 232 -7.04 -14.36 14.58
CA ALA A 232 -7.91 -13.19 14.69
C ALA A 232 -8.16 -12.55 13.32
N ALA A 233 -9.35 -11.98 13.13
CA ALA A 233 -9.67 -11.23 11.92
C ALA A 233 -8.81 -9.96 11.83
N TYR A 234 -8.51 -9.51 10.62
CA TYR A 234 -7.86 -8.23 10.37
C TYR A 234 -8.76 -7.10 10.85
N ASP A 235 -8.23 -6.31 11.77
CA ASP A 235 -8.92 -5.17 12.36
C ASP A 235 -8.08 -3.90 12.15
N PRO A 236 -8.50 -3.00 11.23
CA PRO A 236 -7.76 -1.77 10.94
C PRO A 236 -7.80 -0.76 12.09
N THR A 237 -8.64 -0.97 13.11
CA THR A 237 -8.78 -0.05 14.26
C THR A 237 -7.75 -0.32 15.35
N LEU A 238 -7.03 -1.45 15.28
CA LEU A 238 -5.99 -1.78 16.25
C LEU A 238 -4.88 -0.70 16.22
N PRO A 239 -4.44 -0.20 17.38
CA PRO A 239 -3.37 0.81 17.44
C PRO A 239 -2.09 0.41 16.70
N ALA A 240 -1.79 -0.89 16.67
CA ALA A 240 -0.64 -1.45 15.95
C ALA A 240 -0.67 -1.17 14.44
N MET A 241 -1.85 -1.01 13.82
CA MET A 241 -1.99 -0.68 12.40
C MET A 241 -1.56 0.75 12.07
N ALA A 242 -1.49 1.62 13.09
CA ALA A 242 -1.04 3.00 13.02
C ALA A 242 -1.78 3.88 12.00
N ILE A 243 -3.06 3.60 11.72
CA ILE A 243 -3.93 4.38 10.83
C ILE A 243 -4.55 5.56 11.61
N PRO A 244 -4.63 6.79 11.06
CA PRO A 244 -4.21 7.17 9.71
C PRO A 244 -2.69 7.30 9.59
N ARG A 245 -2.18 6.95 8.42
CA ARG A 245 -0.77 7.08 8.03
C ARG A 245 -0.51 8.34 7.21
N ILE A 246 -1.57 8.91 6.62
CA ILE A 246 -1.51 10.11 5.79
C ILE A 246 -2.33 11.22 6.45
N THR A 247 -1.73 12.40 6.60
CA THR A 247 -2.42 13.59 7.14
C THR A 247 -2.45 14.70 6.11
N ALA A 248 -3.63 15.26 5.83
CA ALA A 248 -3.78 16.50 5.08
C ALA A 248 -3.89 17.67 6.05
N LEU A 249 -2.97 18.61 5.90
CA LEU A 249 -2.97 19.90 6.56
C LEU A 249 -3.64 20.93 5.64
N PRO A 250 -4.25 21.99 6.21
CA PRO A 250 -4.75 23.10 5.41
C PRO A 250 -3.66 23.73 4.54
#